data_AF-A0A497MNX8-F1
#
_entry.id   AF-A0A497MNX8-F1
#
_cell.length_a   1.000
_cell.length_b   1.000
_cell.length_c   1.000
_cell.angle_alpha   90.00
_cell.angle_beta   90.00
_cell.angle_gamma   90.00
#
_symmetry.space_group_name_H-M   'P 1'
#
loop_
_entity.id
_entity.type
_entity.pdbx_description
1 polymer ?
#
loop_
_entity_poly.entity_id
_entity_poly.type
_entity_poly.pdbx_seq_one_letter_code
_entity_poly.pdbx_strand_id
1 'polypeptide(L)'
;MSPLKVKIGCCGFPVSKKKYYEALSLVEINATFYKYLDQSLLEKWRKEAPENFEFTVKAHQDISHTFKLSWRKETREALKRMVETCETLEAQVLLIQTPGSLRPSKETLKEAQRFFEKAGRENLTLVWETRGPEWLKQENFEALRRLLSKVNVVHCVDPLLAEPAYTSNIAYFRLHGMGEKLYYYEYSNVELEKLKEKIGKIEGVETVYMLFNNLAMFTDAVRFKTYLETGRFPPLQDAYGVEAAWKILKNVKFPVTKANLVKRLGWRLLEIKPGRQIPLKSVLNQLPSKTYQNSEALLEDVEKILDEL
;
A
#
# COMPACT_ATOMS: atom_id res chain seq x y z
N MET A 1 -29.55 -1.19 -0.38
CA MET A 1 -28.18 -1.37 -0.89
C MET A 1 -27.39 -2.10 0.18
N SER A 2 -26.66 -3.15 -0.17
CA SER A 2 -25.76 -3.83 0.77
C SER A 2 -24.67 -2.85 1.24
N PRO A 3 -24.20 -2.95 2.50
CA PRO A 3 -23.14 -2.06 2.98
C PRO A 3 -21.86 -2.29 2.17
N LEU A 4 -21.14 -1.20 1.88
CA LEU A 4 -19.85 -1.21 1.20
C LEU A 4 -18.86 -2.14 1.94
N LYS A 5 -18.34 -3.16 1.26
CA LYS A 5 -17.37 -4.09 1.83
C LYS A 5 -15.95 -3.54 1.66
N VAL A 6 -15.25 -3.25 2.75
CA VAL A 6 -13.85 -2.80 2.70
C VAL A 6 -12.92 -3.95 3.09
N LYS A 7 -12.10 -4.43 2.15
CA LYS A 7 -11.07 -5.44 2.36
C LYS A 7 -9.72 -4.74 2.52
N ILE A 8 -9.06 -4.94 3.65
CA ILE A 8 -7.82 -4.25 4.02
C ILE A 8 -6.67 -5.25 4.06
N GLY A 9 -5.55 -4.90 3.42
CA GLY A 9 -4.35 -5.72 3.37
C GLY A 9 -3.08 -4.90 3.20
N CYS A 10 -1.97 -5.60 3.04
CA CYS A 10 -0.65 -5.05 2.77
C CYS A 10 -0.11 -5.56 1.43
N CYS A 11 0.82 -4.82 0.85
CA CYS A 11 1.63 -5.25 -0.29
C CYS A 11 2.77 -6.18 0.18
N GLY A 12 2.40 -7.44 0.42
CA GLY A 12 3.27 -8.49 0.96
C GLY A 12 3.07 -8.68 2.47
N PHE A 13 3.90 -9.54 3.07
CA PHE A 13 3.86 -9.85 4.50
C PHE A 13 4.92 -9.02 5.26
N PRO A 14 4.56 -7.88 5.90
CA PRO A 14 5.50 -7.05 6.69
C PRO A 14 5.91 -7.68 8.03
N VAL A 15 5.16 -8.68 8.47
CA VAL A 15 5.36 -9.44 9.71
C VAL A 15 5.31 -10.93 9.39
N SER A 16 5.53 -11.81 10.37
CA SER A 16 5.36 -13.25 10.15
C SER A 16 3.95 -13.57 9.65
N LYS A 17 3.83 -14.53 8.72
CA LYS A 17 2.52 -14.94 8.18
C LYS A 17 1.52 -15.32 9.26
N LYS A 18 1.97 -16.02 10.32
CA LYS A 18 1.13 -16.36 11.48
C LYS A 18 0.48 -15.11 12.07
N LYS A 19 1.29 -14.10 12.44
CA LYS A 19 0.79 -12.83 12.99
C LYS A 19 -0.08 -12.08 11.97
N TYR A 20 0.24 -12.20 10.68
CA TYR A 20 -0.53 -11.53 9.63
C TYR A 20 -1.93 -12.13 9.48
N TYR A 21 -2.05 -13.45 9.40
CA TYR A 21 -3.31 -14.17 9.26
C TYR A 21 -4.25 -14.00 10.45
N GLU A 22 -3.70 -13.75 11.64
CA GLU A 22 -4.48 -13.40 12.84
C GLU A 22 -5.10 -12.00 12.76
N ALA A 23 -4.54 -11.09 11.97
CA ALA A 23 -4.90 -9.66 11.98
C ALA A 23 -5.65 -9.20 10.71
N LEU A 24 -5.29 -9.74 9.54
CA LEU A 24 -5.78 -9.31 8.22
C LEU A 24 -6.16 -10.51 7.38
N SER A 25 -7.13 -10.32 6.48
CA SER A 25 -7.67 -11.39 5.61
C SER A 25 -7.36 -11.19 4.13
N LEU A 26 -6.47 -10.25 3.80
CA LEU A 26 -6.08 -9.91 2.43
C LEU A 26 -4.58 -9.63 2.37
N VAL A 27 -3.91 -10.11 1.33
CA VAL A 27 -2.54 -9.71 0.99
C VAL A 27 -2.36 -9.61 -0.52
N GLU A 28 -1.61 -8.61 -0.96
CA GLU A 28 -1.13 -8.54 -2.34
C GLU A 28 0.26 -9.17 -2.43
N ILE A 29 0.39 -10.25 -3.19
CA ILE A 29 1.66 -10.90 -3.48
C ILE A 29 2.46 -10.03 -4.46
N ASN A 30 3.51 -9.41 -3.94
CA ASN A 30 4.41 -8.56 -4.71
C ASN A 30 5.70 -9.28 -5.15
N ALA A 31 6.03 -10.44 -4.57
CA ALA A 31 7.22 -11.21 -4.94
C ALA A 31 7.21 -11.67 -6.42
N THR A 32 6.01 -11.94 -6.93
CA THR A 32 5.72 -12.29 -8.33
C THR A 32 6.12 -11.20 -9.32
N PHE A 33 6.29 -9.96 -8.88
CA PHE A 33 6.81 -8.88 -9.73
C PHE A 33 8.24 -9.15 -10.20
N TYR A 34 9.07 -9.73 -9.32
CA TYR A 34 10.50 -9.91 -9.54
C TYR A 34 10.87 -11.29 -10.06
N LYS A 35 10.09 -12.30 -9.69
CA LYS A 35 10.34 -13.70 -10.00
C LYS A 35 9.02 -14.41 -10.24
N TYR A 36 8.99 -15.29 -11.23
CA TYR A 36 7.95 -16.29 -11.30
C TYR A 36 8.21 -17.32 -10.19
N LEU A 37 7.26 -17.47 -9.28
CA LEU A 37 7.38 -18.35 -8.12
C LEU A 37 7.09 -19.79 -8.50
N ASP A 38 7.74 -20.72 -7.81
CA ASP A 38 7.50 -22.16 -7.99
C ASP A 38 6.08 -22.52 -7.54
N GLN A 39 5.42 -23.42 -8.30
CA GLN A 39 4.05 -23.85 -8.00
C GLN A 39 3.90 -24.44 -6.59
N SER A 40 4.86 -25.27 -6.15
CA SER A 40 4.84 -25.85 -4.81
C SER A 40 4.90 -24.80 -3.68
N LEU A 41 5.56 -23.66 -3.92
CA LEU A 41 5.60 -22.56 -2.96
C LEU A 41 4.24 -21.84 -2.89
N LEU A 42 3.59 -21.64 -4.03
CA LEU A 42 2.26 -21.03 -4.13
C LEU A 42 1.20 -21.91 -3.47
N GLU A 43 1.20 -23.21 -3.79
CA GLU A 43 0.33 -24.21 -3.16
C GLU A 43 0.50 -24.24 -1.64
N LYS A 44 1.76 -24.19 -1.17
CA LYS A 44 2.06 -24.09 0.26
C LYS A 44 1.47 -22.82 0.87
N TRP A 45 1.57 -21.67 0.20
CA TRP A 45 1.00 -20.42 0.71
C TRP A 45 -0.52 -20.47 0.78
N ARG A 46 -1.17 -21.02 -0.25
CA ARG A 46 -2.64 -21.21 -0.26
C ARG A 46 -3.09 -22.14 0.86
N LYS A 47 -2.38 -23.27 1.07
CA LYS A 47 -2.66 -24.25 2.13
C LYS A 47 -2.42 -23.71 3.54
N GLU A 48 -1.42 -22.84 3.73
CA GLU A 48 -1.11 -22.21 5.02
C GLU A 48 -2.12 -21.12 5.40
N ALA A 49 -2.80 -20.52 4.42
CA ALA A 49 -3.70 -19.41 4.63
C ALA A 49 -5.08 -19.88 5.14
N PRO A 50 -5.73 -19.12 6.03
CA PRO A 50 -7.11 -19.41 6.44
C PRO A 50 -8.08 -19.53 5.27
N GLU A 51 -9.19 -20.26 5.46
CA GLU A 51 -10.19 -20.53 4.40
C GLU A 51 -10.70 -19.25 3.72
N ASN A 52 -11.04 -18.22 4.50
CA ASN A 52 -11.54 -16.94 3.99
C ASN A 52 -10.44 -15.90 3.69
N PHE A 53 -9.18 -16.33 3.64
CA PHE A 53 -8.05 -15.44 3.34
C PHE A 53 -7.90 -15.25 1.83
N GLU A 54 -7.77 -14.01 1.40
CA GLU A 54 -7.73 -13.63 0.01
C GLU A 54 -6.33 -13.18 -0.43
N PHE A 55 -5.94 -13.66 -1.60
CA PHE A 55 -4.73 -13.21 -2.28
C PHE A 55 -5.11 -12.32 -3.46
N THR A 56 -4.32 -11.27 -3.66
CA THR A 56 -4.23 -10.56 -4.95
C THR A 56 -2.80 -10.68 -5.44
N VAL A 57 -2.60 -10.61 -6.76
CA VAL A 57 -1.27 -10.86 -7.33
C VAL A 57 -0.83 -9.64 -8.11
N LYS A 58 0.41 -9.20 -7.88
CA LYS A 58 1.05 -8.24 -8.77
C LYS A 58 1.70 -8.97 -9.94
N ALA A 59 1.37 -8.55 -11.16
CA ALA A 59 1.93 -9.07 -12.40
C ALA A 59 3.46 -8.95 -12.43
N HIS A 60 4.11 -9.94 -13.06
CA HIS A 60 5.54 -9.91 -13.29
C HIS A 60 5.97 -8.67 -14.09
N GLN A 61 7.16 -8.15 -13.81
CA GLN A 61 7.70 -6.96 -14.46
C GLN A 61 7.85 -7.09 -15.97
N ASP A 62 7.89 -8.32 -16.50
CA ASP A 62 7.91 -8.55 -17.95
C ASP A 62 6.71 -7.91 -18.63
N ILE A 63 5.51 -8.07 -18.08
CA ILE A 63 4.28 -7.51 -18.64
C ILE A 63 4.31 -5.97 -18.59
N SER A 64 4.69 -5.42 -17.44
CA SER A 64 4.45 -4.01 -17.11
C SER A 64 5.63 -3.07 -17.35
N HIS A 65 6.86 -3.54 -17.21
CA HIS A 65 8.09 -2.75 -17.27
C HIS A 65 8.95 -3.10 -18.48
N THR A 66 9.22 -4.39 -18.69
CA THR A 66 10.04 -4.87 -19.83
C THR A 66 9.28 -4.67 -21.13
N PHE A 67 8.04 -5.15 -21.19
CA PHE A 67 7.24 -5.13 -22.39
C PHE A 67 6.19 -4.03 -22.45
N LYS A 68 5.97 -3.32 -21.34
CA LYS A 68 5.14 -2.11 -21.26
C LYS A 68 3.77 -2.29 -21.90
N LEU A 69 3.11 -3.41 -21.60
CA LEU A 69 1.80 -3.80 -22.12
C LEU A 69 1.75 -4.08 -23.63
N SER A 70 2.88 -4.14 -24.34
CA SER A 70 2.83 -4.51 -25.77
C SER A 70 2.38 -5.96 -25.94
N TRP A 71 1.41 -6.18 -26.82
CA TRP A 71 0.81 -7.51 -27.04
C TRP A 71 1.66 -8.37 -28.00
N ARG A 72 2.66 -9.05 -27.43
CA ARG A 72 3.59 -9.95 -28.15
C ARG A 72 3.62 -11.36 -27.55
N LYS A 73 4.45 -12.25 -28.12
CA LYS A 73 4.56 -13.66 -27.69
C LYS A 73 4.96 -13.77 -26.22
N GLU A 74 5.98 -13.04 -25.83
CA GLU A 74 6.57 -13.06 -24.50
C GLU A 74 5.61 -12.49 -23.45
N THR A 75 4.86 -11.43 -23.78
CA THR A 75 3.81 -10.89 -22.90
C THR A 75 2.68 -11.91 -22.69
N ARG A 76 2.32 -12.69 -23.72
CA ARG A 76 1.30 -13.74 -23.61
C ARG A 76 1.76 -14.89 -22.73
N GLU A 77 3.01 -15.33 -22.89
CA GLU A 77 3.63 -16.35 -22.05
C GLU A 77 3.73 -15.89 -20.59
N ALA A 78 4.14 -14.65 -20.36
CA ALA A 78 4.17 -14.05 -19.02
C ALA A 78 2.76 -13.97 -18.40
N LEU A 79 1.76 -13.52 -19.17
CA LEU A 79 0.37 -13.46 -18.70
C LEU A 79 -0.15 -14.84 -18.33
N LYS A 80 0.09 -15.86 -19.17
CA LYS A 80 -0.32 -17.24 -18.87
C LYS A 80 0.23 -17.72 -17.52
N ARG A 81 1.51 -17.49 -17.26
CA ARG A 81 2.13 -17.85 -15.98
C ARG A 81 1.54 -17.08 -14.80
N MET A 82 1.14 -15.82 -15.02
CA MET A 82 0.46 -15.03 -14.00
C MET A 82 -0.96 -15.50 -13.74
N VAL A 83 -1.69 -15.95 -14.76
CA VAL A 83 -3.00 -16.59 -14.61
C VAL A 83 -2.86 -17.88 -13.80
N GLU A 84 -1.92 -18.75 -14.16
CA GLU A 84 -1.61 -19.98 -13.40
C GLU A 84 -1.24 -19.67 -11.93
N THR A 85 -0.51 -18.57 -11.68
CA THR A 85 -0.20 -18.12 -10.31
C THR A 85 -1.46 -17.69 -9.55
N CYS A 86 -2.37 -16.98 -10.22
CA CYS A 86 -3.63 -16.55 -9.63
C CYS A 86 -4.53 -17.75 -9.32
N GLU A 87 -4.61 -18.72 -10.23
CA GLU A 87 -5.37 -19.96 -10.05
C GLU A 87 -4.88 -20.74 -8.82
N THR A 88 -3.57 -20.97 -8.69
CA THR A 88 -3.00 -21.69 -7.53
C THR A 88 -3.23 -20.99 -6.20
N LEU A 89 -3.23 -19.66 -6.19
CA LEU A 89 -3.51 -18.86 -4.98
C LEU A 89 -5.01 -18.60 -4.76
N GLU A 90 -5.86 -19.04 -5.68
CA GLU A 90 -7.28 -18.69 -5.74
C GLU A 90 -7.51 -17.16 -5.74
N ALA A 91 -6.58 -16.42 -6.33
CA ALA A 91 -6.62 -14.97 -6.43
C ALA A 91 -7.51 -14.52 -7.60
N GLN A 92 -8.45 -13.62 -7.34
CA GLN A 92 -9.35 -13.08 -8.37
C GLN A 92 -8.82 -11.82 -9.03
N VAL A 93 -7.79 -11.18 -8.45
CA VAL A 93 -7.28 -9.88 -8.90
C VAL A 93 -5.82 -9.99 -9.35
N LEU A 94 -5.57 -9.52 -10.58
CA LEU A 94 -4.22 -9.33 -11.12
C LEU A 94 -3.94 -7.84 -11.31
N LEU A 95 -3.06 -7.31 -10.45
CA LEU A 95 -2.59 -5.94 -10.51
C LEU A 95 -1.42 -5.80 -11.49
N ILE A 96 -1.55 -4.89 -12.43
CA ILE A 96 -0.52 -4.52 -13.39
C ILE A 96 -0.10 -3.09 -13.10
N GLN A 97 1.09 -2.90 -12.53
CA GLN A 97 1.64 -1.57 -12.24
C GLN A 97 2.69 -1.21 -13.28
N THR A 98 2.46 -0.15 -14.07
CA THR A 98 3.43 0.34 -15.08
C THR A 98 4.35 1.42 -14.50
N PRO A 99 5.61 1.56 -14.97
CA PRO A 99 6.53 2.57 -14.47
C PRO A 99 6.16 3.97 -14.95
N GLY A 100 6.63 5.01 -14.26
CA GLY A 100 6.40 6.41 -14.66
C GLY A 100 7.07 6.85 -15.97
N SER A 101 7.96 6.01 -16.50
CA SER A 101 8.54 6.19 -17.84
C SER A 101 7.58 5.81 -18.96
N LEU A 102 6.51 5.04 -18.67
CA LEU A 102 5.41 4.81 -19.61
C LEU A 102 4.44 5.99 -19.51
N ARG A 103 4.65 7.00 -20.35
CA ARG A 103 3.84 8.23 -20.36
C ARG A 103 2.54 8.04 -21.14
N PRO A 104 1.47 8.77 -20.80
CA PRO A 104 0.26 8.77 -21.61
C PRO A 104 0.56 9.34 -23.00
N SER A 105 0.22 8.57 -24.03
CA SER A 105 0.26 8.98 -25.43
C SER A 105 -0.83 8.22 -26.19
N LYS A 106 -1.19 8.69 -27.39
CA LYS A 106 -2.17 7.97 -28.23
C LYS A 106 -1.75 6.53 -28.49
N GLU A 107 -0.46 6.30 -28.73
CA GLU A 107 0.06 4.95 -28.99
C GLU A 107 0.08 4.09 -27.72
N THR A 108 0.48 4.67 -26.58
CA THR A 108 0.45 3.97 -25.28
C THR A 108 -0.96 3.53 -24.91
N LEU A 109 -1.96 4.40 -25.08
CA LEU A 109 -3.36 4.07 -24.82
C LEU A 109 -3.87 2.99 -25.78
N LYS A 110 -3.50 3.06 -27.06
CA LYS A 110 -3.88 2.04 -28.07
C LYS A 110 -3.30 0.67 -27.73
N GLU A 111 -2.02 0.59 -27.38
CA GLU A 111 -1.37 -0.67 -26.98
C GLU A 111 -1.95 -1.20 -25.67
N ALA A 112 -2.18 -0.35 -24.68
CA ALA A 112 -2.83 -0.74 -23.43
C ALA A 112 -4.24 -1.29 -23.67
N GLN A 113 -5.06 -0.60 -24.48
CA GLN A 113 -6.39 -1.07 -24.84
C GLN A 113 -6.32 -2.46 -25.49
N ARG A 114 -5.44 -2.65 -26.47
CA ARG A 114 -5.25 -3.95 -27.13
C ARG A 114 -4.84 -5.04 -26.14
N PHE A 115 -3.93 -4.74 -25.22
CA PHE A 115 -3.51 -5.67 -24.19
C PHE A 115 -4.68 -6.06 -23.28
N PHE A 116 -5.41 -5.09 -22.74
CA PHE A 116 -6.50 -5.34 -21.80
C PHE A 116 -7.71 -6.01 -22.46
N GLU A 117 -8.04 -5.72 -23.72
CA GLU A 117 -9.07 -6.45 -24.48
C GLU A 117 -8.73 -7.93 -24.67
N LYS A 118 -7.44 -8.27 -24.74
CA LYS A 118 -6.99 -9.66 -24.87
C LYS A 118 -6.85 -10.35 -23.52
N ALA A 119 -6.27 -9.66 -22.54
CA ALA A 119 -6.07 -10.17 -21.19
C ALA A 119 -7.39 -10.30 -20.41
N GLY A 120 -8.38 -9.44 -20.66
CA GLY A 120 -9.70 -9.52 -20.03
C GLY A 120 -10.56 -10.71 -20.46
N ARG A 121 -10.03 -11.60 -21.31
CA ARG A 121 -10.66 -12.89 -21.64
C ARG A 121 -10.40 -13.95 -20.56
N GLU A 122 -9.39 -13.73 -19.75
CA GLU A 122 -9.12 -14.53 -18.56
C GLU A 122 -10.17 -14.19 -17.49
N ASN A 123 -10.55 -15.17 -16.67
CA ASN A 123 -11.55 -14.98 -15.61
C ASN A 123 -10.96 -14.26 -14.37
N LEU A 124 -10.34 -13.10 -14.59
CA LEU A 124 -9.67 -12.30 -13.56
C LEU A 124 -10.15 -10.85 -13.62
N THR A 125 -10.22 -10.22 -12.45
CA THR A 125 -10.33 -8.76 -12.35
C THR A 125 -8.96 -8.15 -12.60
N LEU A 126 -8.82 -7.45 -13.72
CA LEU A 126 -7.60 -6.74 -14.05
C LEU A 126 -7.62 -5.35 -13.42
N VAL A 127 -6.51 -4.99 -12.78
CA VAL A 127 -6.31 -3.68 -12.17
C VAL A 127 -5.07 -3.03 -12.80
N TRP A 128 -5.17 -1.77 -13.21
CA TRP A 128 -4.02 -1.02 -13.74
C TRP A 128 -3.65 0.12 -12.80
N GLU A 129 -2.43 0.06 -12.25
CA GLU A 129 -1.80 1.19 -11.56
C GLU A 129 -0.89 1.96 -12.51
N THR A 130 -1.29 3.18 -12.83
CA THR A 130 -0.45 4.13 -13.59
C THR A 130 0.47 4.91 -12.64
N ARG A 131 1.68 5.22 -13.09
CA ARG A 131 2.66 5.99 -12.30
C ARG A 131 3.11 7.20 -13.07
N GLY A 132 3.43 8.28 -12.35
CA GLY A 132 3.97 9.52 -12.91
C GLY A 132 2.91 10.61 -13.08
N PRO A 133 3.30 11.89 -12.93
CA PRO A 133 2.35 13.01 -12.85
C PRO A 133 1.59 13.26 -14.15
N GLU A 134 2.14 12.87 -15.30
CA GLU A 134 1.49 13.07 -16.61
C GLU A 134 0.13 12.38 -16.71
N TRP A 135 -0.06 11.24 -16.04
CA TRP A 135 -1.34 10.51 -16.01
C TRP A 135 -2.44 11.25 -15.24
N LEU A 136 -2.07 12.16 -14.33
CA LEU A 136 -2.99 12.95 -13.52
C LEU A 136 -3.41 14.25 -14.20
N LYS A 137 -2.78 14.62 -15.32
CA LYS A 137 -3.24 15.76 -16.13
C LYS A 137 -4.62 15.47 -16.68
N GLN A 138 -5.51 16.46 -16.63
CA GLN A 138 -6.93 16.30 -16.94
C GLN A 138 -7.18 15.59 -18.27
N GLU A 139 -6.56 16.04 -19.37
CA GLU A 139 -6.73 15.43 -20.70
C GLU A 139 -6.35 13.94 -20.75
N ASN A 140 -5.26 13.57 -20.07
CA ASN A 140 -4.74 12.20 -20.03
C ASN A 140 -5.60 11.33 -19.11
N PHE A 141 -6.05 11.89 -18.00
CA PHE A 141 -6.91 11.22 -17.05
C PHE A 141 -8.28 10.91 -17.65
N GLU A 142 -8.86 11.84 -18.42
CA GLU A 142 -10.10 11.59 -19.17
C GLU A 142 -9.92 10.53 -20.26
N ALA A 143 -8.79 10.54 -20.96
CA ALA A 143 -8.47 9.51 -21.95
C ALA A 143 -8.30 8.12 -21.29
N LEU A 144 -7.64 8.06 -20.13
CA LEU A 144 -7.50 6.87 -19.32
C LEU A 144 -8.89 6.37 -18.85
N ARG A 145 -9.75 7.24 -18.33
CA ARG A 145 -11.13 6.90 -17.94
C ARG A 145 -11.92 6.27 -19.10
N ARG A 146 -11.87 6.86 -20.30
CA ARG A 146 -12.54 6.31 -21.48
C ARG A 146 -12.00 4.93 -21.88
N LEU A 147 -10.68 4.74 -21.81
CA LEU A 147 -10.07 3.45 -22.08
C LEU A 147 -10.52 2.40 -21.06
N LEU A 148 -10.32 2.68 -19.78
CA LEU A 148 -10.55 1.74 -18.69
C LEU A 148 -12.02 1.30 -18.61
N SER A 149 -12.96 2.24 -18.79
CA SER A 149 -14.39 1.92 -18.86
C SER A 149 -14.74 1.03 -20.04
N LYS A 150 -14.13 1.25 -21.21
CA LYS A 150 -14.34 0.43 -22.40
C LYS A 150 -13.88 -1.02 -22.23
N VAL A 151 -12.76 -1.23 -21.54
CA VAL A 151 -12.15 -2.56 -21.36
C VAL A 151 -12.44 -3.20 -19.99
N ASN A 152 -13.24 -2.53 -19.16
CA ASN A 152 -13.58 -2.94 -17.79
C ASN A 152 -12.34 -3.28 -16.92
N VAL A 153 -11.38 -2.35 -16.86
CA VAL A 153 -10.16 -2.49 -16.03
C VAL A 153 -10.17 -1.46 -14.93
N VAL A 154 -10.07 -1.90 -13.67
CA VAL A 154 -10.13 -1.02 -12.50
C VAL A 154 -8.86 -0.16 -12.43
N HIS A 155 -9.02 1.15 -12.22
CA HIS A 155 -7.87 2.04 -11.99
C HIS A 155 -7.38 1.89 -10.54
N CYS A 156 -6.11 1.57 -10.37
CA CYS A 156 -5.45 1.66 -9.07
C CYS A 156 -4.72 3.00 -8.93
N VAL A 157 -5.08 3.73 -7.88
CA VAL A 157 -4.47 5.01 -7.50
C VAL A 157 -4.47 5.12 -5.97
N ASP A 158 -3.65 6.01 -5.42
CA ASP A 158 -3.82 6.40 -4.01
C ASP A 158 -5.03 7.36 -3.93
N PRO A 159 -6.11 7.02 -3.20
CA PRO A 159 -7.32 7.85 -3.14
C PRO A 159 -7.09 9.20 -2.43
N LEU A 160 -6.01 9.33 -1.65
CA LEU A 160 -5.60 10.60 -1.06
C LEU A 160 -4.91 11.52 -2.08
N LEU A 161 -4.38 10.95 -3.18
CA LEU A 161 -3.76 11.68 -4.28
C LEU A 161 -4.78 12.10 -5.34
N ALA A 162 -5.63 11.19 -5.80
CA ALA A 162 -6.64 11.45 -6.81
C ALA A 162 -7.79 10.44 -6.73
N GLU A 163 -8.95 10.80 -7.26
CA GLU A 163 -10.02 9.83 -7.49
C GLU A 163 -9.61 8.82 -8.58
N PRO A 164 -10.14 7.59 -8.56
CA PRO A 164 -9.88 6.64 -9.63
C PRO A 164 -10.49 7.11 -10.96
N ALA A 165 -9.79 6.88 -12.07
CA ALA A 165 -10.30 7.20 -13.40
C ALA A 165 -11.53 6.35 -13.73
N TYR A 166 -11.52 5.08 -13.29
CA TYR A 166 -12.61 4.14 -13.44
C TYR A 166 -12.57 3.08 -12.32
N THR A 167 -13.75 2.70 -11.87
CA THR A 167 -14.04 1.60 -10.95
C THR A 167 -15.14 0.74 -11.55
N SER A 168 -15.13 -0.56 -11.28
CA SER A 168 -16.25 -1.44 -11.59
C SER A 168 -17.16 -1.54 -10.35
N ASN A 169 -17.78 -2.70 -10.10
CA ASN A 169 -18.30 -3.03 -8.77
C ASN A 169 -17.18 -3.16 -7.72
N ILE A 170 -15.91 -3.06 -8.14
CA ILE A 170 -14.72 -3.03 -7.30
C ILE A 170 -13.96 -1.72 -7.46
N ALA A 171 -13.49 -1.17 -6.34
CA ALA A 171 -12.40 -0.19 -6.31
C ALA A 171 -11.13 -0.84 -5.73
N TYR A 172 -9.96 -0.53 -6.29
CA TYR A 172 -8.69 -1.07 -5.83
C TYR A 172 -7.69 0.06 -5.58
N PHE A 173 -7.20 0.17 -4.35
CA PHE A 173 -6.35 1.28 -3.92
C PHE A 173 -5.05 0.76 -3.31
N ARG A 174 -3.96 1.48 -3.62
CA ARG A 174 -2.63 1.25 -3.04
C ARG A 174 -2.10 2.51 -2.40
N LEU A 175 -1.79 2.43 -1.11
CA LEU A 175 -1.32 3.53 -0.29
C LEU A 175 0.19 3.43 -0.12
N HIS A 176 0.94 4.31 -0.79
CA HIS A 176 2.40 4.28 -0.77
C HIS A 176 3.03 5.25 0.23
N GLY A 177 2.20 6.05 0.91
CA GLY A 177 2.62 7.19 1.71
C GLY A 177 2.76 8.48 0.89
N MET A 178 2.55 9.61 1.55
CA MET A 178 2.58 10.96 0.95
C MET A 178 3.84 11.76 1.37
N GLY A 179 4.87 11.08 1.85
CA GLY A 179 6.12 11.69 2.30
C GLY A 179 7.08 12.00 1.15
N GLU A 180 8.12 12.80 1.45
CA GLU A 180 9.18 13.14 0.48
C GLU A 180 9.89 11.90 -0.07
N LYS A 181 10.04 10.87 0.77
CA LYS A 181 10.63 9.59 0.40
C LYS A 181 9.56 8.52 0.33
N LEU A 182 9.40 7.93 -0.85
CA LEU A 182 8.44 6.86 -1.12
C LEU A 182 8.53 5.75 -0.06
N TYR A 183 7.38 5.32 0.45
CA TYR A 183 7.20 4.32 1.52
C TYR A 183 7.58 4.74 2.93
N TYR A 184 8.39 5.79 3.14
CA TYR A 184 8.78 6.25 4.48
C TYR A 184 7.66 7.11 5.05
N TYR A 185 6.61 6.45 5.51
CA TYR A 185 5.36 7.07 5.94
C TYR A 185 4.63 6.22 6.97
N GLU A 186 3.88 6.87 7.85
CA GLU A 186 2.97 6.30 8.84
C GLU A 186 1.73 7.20 8.84
N TYR A 187 0.55 6.65 8.55
CA TYR A 187 -0.66 7.45 8.35
C TYR A 187 -1.24 7.91 9.70
N SER A 188 -1.56 9.20 9.81
CA SER A 188 -2.24 9.75 10.99
C SER A 188 -3.71 9.32 11.07
N ASN A 189 -4.33 9.44 12.25
CA ASN A 189 -5.76 9.22 12.45
C ASN A 189 -6.58 10.07 11.48
N VAL A 190 -6.24 11.35 11.34
CA VAL A 190 -6.92 12.32 10.47
C VAL A 190 -6.88 11.88 9.00
N GLU A 191 -5.76 11.36 8.53
CA GLU A 191 -5.64 10.88 7.16
C GLU A 191 -6.43 9.60 6.92
N LEU A 192 -6.46 8.68 7.89
CA LEU A 192 -7.26 7.46 7.82
C LEU A 192 -8.77 7.76 7.92
N GLU A 193 -9.17 8.78 8.67
CA GLU A 193 -10.56 9.29 8.66
C GLU A 193 -10.94 9.84 7.30
N LYS A 194 -10.09 10.69 6.72
CA LYS A 194 -10.26 11.22 5.36
C LYS A 194 -10.31 10.10 4.31
N LEU A 195 -9.56 9.02 4.51
CA LEU A 195 -9.60 7.84 3.66
C LEU A 195 -10.98 7.16 3.71
N LYS A 196 -11.54 6.96 4.91
CA LYS A 196 -12.92 6.43 5.11
C LYS A 196 -13.96 7.30 4.40
N GLU A 197 -13.86 8.62 4.55
CA GLU A 197 -14.77 9.55 3.88
C GLU A 197 -14.69 9.45 2.35
N LYS A 198 -13.47 9.38 1.81
CA LYS A 198 -13.25 9.28 0.36
C LYS A 198 -13.83 8.00 -0.22
N ILE A 199 -13.62 6.85 0.43
CA ILE A 199 -14.15 5.58 -0.08
C ILE A 199 -15.68 5.50 0.06
N GLY A 200 -16.26 6.16 1.06
CA GLY A 200 -17.72 6.22 1.23
C GLY A 200 -18.43 7.07 0.17
N LYS A 201 -17.70 7.89 -0.60
CA LYS A 201 -18.24 8.73 -1.69
C LYS A 201 -18.17 8.04 -3.06
N ILE A 202 -17.60 6.84 -3.16
CA ILE A 202 -17.47 6.15 -4.44
C ILE A 202 -18.78 5.42 -4.73
N GLU A 203 -19.47 5.86 -5.79
CA GLU A 203 -20.73 5.26 -6.22
C GLU A 203 -20.51 3.99 -7.06
N GLY A 204 -21.49 3.08 -7.04
CA GLY A 204 -21.48 1.87 -7.87
C GLY A 204 -20.48 0.78 -7.46
N VAL A 205 -19.76 0.97 -6.35
CA VAL A 205 -18.79 0.00 -5.82
C VAL A 205 -19.41 -0.83 -4.69
N GLU A 206 -19.27 -2.15 -4.79
CA GLU A 206 -19.68 -3.11 -3.76
C GLU A 206 -18.51 -3.47 -2.83
N THR A 207 -17.30 -3.58 -3.38
CA THR A 207 -16.08 -3.96 -2.65
C THR A 207 -14.92 -2.99 -2.90
N VAL A 208 -14.32 -2.49 -1.83
CA VAL A 208 -13.08 -1.69 -1.87
C VAL A 208 -11.92 -2.54 -1.38
N TYR A 209 -10.89 -2.69 -2.20
CA TYR A 209 -9.60 -3.26 -1.81
C TYR A 209 -8.67 -2.13 -1.42
N MET A 210 -8.15 -2.17 -0.19
CA MET A 210 -7.27 -1.16 0.38
C MET A 210 -5.93 -1.79 0.79
N LEU A 211 -4.90 -1.59 -0.02
CA LEU A 211 -3.59 -2.21 0.17
C LEU A 211 -2.56 -1.16 0.61
N PHE A 212 -2.09 -1.30 1.86
CA PHE A 212 -1.02 -0.46 2.38
C PHE A 212 0.34 -0.96 1.89
N ASN A 213 1.20 -0.03 1.47
CA ASN A 213 2.52 -0.31 0.91
C ASN A 213 3.61 0.61 1.47
N ASN A 214 3.32 1.37 2.53
CA ASN A 214 4.30 2.14 3.29
C ASN A 214 5.04 1.26 4.32
N LEU A 215 6.13 1.75 4.90
CA LEU A 215 6.94 0.99 5.86
C LEU A 215 6.19 0.64 7.15
N ALA A 216 5.18 1.42 7.53
CA ALA A 216 4.28 1.13 8.66
C ALA A 216 3.01 0.37 8.24
N MET A 217 2.96 -0.22 7.04
CA MET A 217 1.73 -0.77 6.43
C MET A 217 0.95 -1.74 7.32
N PHE A 218 1.63 -2.59 8.10
CA PHE A 218 0.93 -3.51 9.02
C PHE A 218 0.13 -2.75 10.09
N THR A 219 0.79 -1.81 10.76
CA THR A 219 0.21 -1.00 11.82
C THR A 219 -0.93 -0.14 11.25
N ASP A 220 -0.72 0.50 10.10
CA ASP A 220 -1.73 1.35 9.47
C ASP A 220 -2.94 0.53 8.98
N ALA A 221 -2.73 -0.65 8.39
CA ALA A 221 -3.80 -1.54 7.97
C ALA A 221 -4.65 -2.02 9.17
N VAL A 222 -4.00 -2.47 10.26
CA VAL A 222 -4.71 -2.93 11.46
C VAL A 222 -5.44 -1.77 12.15
N ARG A 223 -4.82 -0.59 12.24
CA ARG A 223 -5.46 0.61 12.79
C ARG A 223 -6.67 1.02 11.98
N PHE A 224 -6.56 1.04 10.65
CA PHE A 224 -7.68 1.39 9.78
C PHE A 224 -8.81 0.37 9.87
N LYS A 225 -8.51 -0.93 9.86
CA LYS A 225 -9.50 -2.00 10.08
C LYS A 225 -10.24 -1.83 11.41
N THR A 226 -9.48 -1.62 12.49
CA THR A 226 -10.05 -1.41 13.83
C THR A 226 -10.95 -0.18 13.88
N TYR A 227 -10.56 0.90 13.21
CA TYR A 227 -11.37 2.12 13.11
C TYR A 227 -12.66 1.91 12.33
N LEU A 228 -12.64 1.16 11.22
CA LEU A 228 -13.86 0.83 10.48
C LEU A 228 -14.81 -0.04 11.31
N GLU A 229 -14.28 -0.96 12.12
CA GLU A 229 -15.06 -1.89 12.95
C GLU A 229 -15.61 -1.25 14.23
N THR A 230 -14.85 -0.37 14.87
CA THR A 230 -15.15 0.13 16.22
C THR A 230 -15.40 1.63 16.31
N GLY A 231 -15.08 2.38 15.26
CA GLY A 231 -15.08 3.85 15.27
C GLY A 231 -13.95 4.48 16.08
N ARG A 232 -12.97 3.69 16.57
CA ARG A 232 -11.83 4.18 17.36
C ARG A 232 -10.50 3.66 16.81
N PHE A 233 -9.46 4.48 16.87
CA PHE A 233 -8.11 4.05 16.53
C PHE A 233 -7.41 3.44 17.76
N PRO A 234 -6.69 2.31 17.60
CA PRO A 234 -5.71 1.92 18.60
C PRO A 234 -4.50 2.89 18.57
N PRO A 235 -3.78 3.05 19.70
CA PRO A 235 -2.59 3.88 19.76
C PRO A 235 -1.53 3.40 18.75
N LEU A 236 -0.79 4.31 18.12
CA LEU A 236 0.21 3.97 17.10
C LEU A 236 1.24 2.91 17.54
N GLN A 237 1.77 3.03 18.75
CA GLN A 237 2.76 2.11 19.31
C GLN A 237 2.17 1.27 20.45
N ASP A 238 0.84 1.10 20.52
CA ASP A 238 0.15 0.51 21.67
C ASP A 238 0.55 1.20 23.00
N ALA A 239 0.87 2.49 22.96
CA ALA A 239 1.36 3.30 24.06
C ALA A 239 1.21 4.80 23.73
N TYR A 240 1.46 5.65 24.72
CA TYR A 240 1.48 7.11 24.61
C TYR A 240 2.77 7.70 25.17
N GLY A 241 3.09 8.94 24.78
CA GLY A 241 4.15 9.74 25.39
C GLY A 241 5.53 9.07 25.35
N VAL A 242 6.22 9.07 26.50
CA VAL A 242 7.59 8.53 26.64
C VAL A 242 7.63 7.03 26.34
N GLU A 243 6.62 6.26 26.74
CA GLU A 243 6.57 4.83 26.45
C GLU A 243 6.46 4.58 24.93
N ALA A 244 5.62 5.35 24.23
CA ALA A 244 5.53 5.29 22.78
C ALA A 244 6.87 5.65 22.12
N ALA A 245 7.55 6.68 22.62
CA ALA A 245 8.88 7.07 22.13
C ALA A 245 9.90 5.96 22.35
N TRP A 246 9.93 5.34 23.54
CA TRP A 246 10.79 4.20 23.83
C TRP A 246 10.53 3.03 22.88
N LYS A 247 9.28 2.68 22.58
CA LYS A 247 8.95 1.60 21.63
C LYS A 247 9.49 1.85 20.23
N ILE A 248 9.59 3.12 19.80
CA ILE A 248 10.22 3.49 18.53
C ILE A 248 11.75 3.42 18.63
N LEU A 249 12.32 3.91 19.73
CA LEU A 249 13.75 4.14 19.88
C LEU A 249 14.55 2.92 20.37
N LYS A 250 13.91 1.94 21.03
CA LYS A 250 14.60 0.80 21.66
C LYS A 250 15.46 -0.05 20.74
N ASN A 251 15.18 -0.05 19.43
CA ASN A 251 15.93 -0.81 18.43
C ASN A 251 16.97 0.04 17.68
N VAL A 252 17.22 1.27 18.14
CA VAL A 252 18.27 2.12 17.59
C VAL A 252 19.63 1.49 17.90
N LYS A 253 20.47 1.37 16.88
CA LYS A 253 21.88 0.97 17.04
C LYS A 253 22.70 2.19 17.44
N PHE A 254 23.50 2.05 18.48
CA PHE A 254 24.40 3.08 19.01
C PHE A 254 25.86 2.77 18.65
N PRO A 255 26.75 3.79 18.57
CA PRO A 255 26.47 5.21 18.76
C PRO A 255 25.65 5.84 17.62
N VAL A 256 24.88 6.89 17.92
CA VAL A 256 24.02 7.56 16.93
C VAL A 256 23.99 9.08 17.11
N THR A 257 24.01 9.81 16.00
CA THR A 257 23.89 11.28 15.99
C THR A 257 22.42 11.71 15.87
N LYS A 258 22.09 12.91 16.36
CA LYS A 258 20.80 13.56 16.13
C LYS A 258 20.38 13.54 14.66
N ALA A 259 21.28 13.91 13.75
CA ALA A 259 21.02 13.92 12.31
C ALA A 259 20.63 12.53 11.77
N ASN A 260 21.31 11.47 12.24
CA ASN A 260 20.98 10.09 11.86
C ASN A 260 19.63 9.63 12.44
N LEU A 261 19.27 10.03 13.66
CA LEU A 261 17.95 9.76 14.23
C LEU A 261 16.85 10.40 13.38
N VAL A 262 16.95 11.71 13.11
CA VAL A 262 15.98 12.45 12.29
C VAL A 262 15.83 11.81 10.90
N LYS A 263 16.95 11.48 10.25
CA LYS A 263 16.94 10.85 8.92
C LYS A 263 16.26 9.47 8.91
N ARG A 264 16.48 8.66 9.95
CA ARG A 264 16.00 7.26 9.99
C ARG A 264 14.59 7.12 10.54
N LEU A 265 14.20 7.96 11.48
CA LEU A 265 12.98 7.79 12.27
C LEU A 265 12.05 9.00 12.21
N GLY A 266 12.49 10.14 11.67
CA GLY A 266 11.70 11.37 11.67
C GLY A 266 10.39 11.30 10.88
N TRP A 267 10.26 10.34 9.96
CA TRP A 267 9.04 10.08 9.20
C TRP A 267 7.95 9.37 10.00
N ARG A 268 8.30 8.78 11.16
CA ARG A 268 7.34 8.14 12.05
C ARG A 268 6.52 9.17 12.81
N LEU A 269 5.33 8.75 13.24
CA LEU A 269 4.47 9.50 14.15
C LEU A 269 4.66 9.01 15.59
N LEU A 270 4.56 9.95 16.51
CA LEU A 270 4.49 9.72 17.95
C LEU A 270 3.14 10.19 18.46
N GLU A 271 2.44 9.33 19.20
CA GLU A 271 1.19 9.71 19.86
C GLU A 271 1.47 10.10 21.30
N ILE A 272 1.38 11.40 21.62
CA ILE A 272 1.74 11.91 22.96
C ILE A 272 0.62 11.62 23.97
N LYS A 273 -0.63 11.76 23.52
CA LYS A 273 -1.86 11.44 24.26
C LYS A 273 -2.93 11.01 23.26
N PRO A 274 -4.02 10.34 23.70
CA PRO A 274 -5.05 9.84 22.79
C PRO A 274 -5.48 10.89 21.74
N GLY A 275 -5.29 10.58 20.46
CA GLY A 275 -5.66 11.44 19.33
C GLY A 275 -4.69 12.59 19.03
N ARG A 276 -3.68 12.86 19.87
CA ARG A 276 -2.64 13.88 19.61
C ARG A 276 -1.39 13.21 19.05
N GLN A 277 -1.32 13.16 17.72
CA GLN A 277 -0.19 12.61 16.97
C GLN A 277 0.70 13.75 16.44
N ILE A 278 2.02 13.60 16.58
CA ILE A 278 3.00 14.53 16.04
C ILE A 278 4.07 13.76 15.25
N PRO A 279 4.70 14.37 14.21
CA PRO A 279 5.87 13.78 13.59
C PRO A 279 7.00 13.64 14.60
N LEU A 280 7.62 12.47 14.70
CA LEU A 280 8.74 12.23 15.60
C LEU A 280 9.92 13.18 15.30
N LYS A 281 10.06 13.63 14.04
CA LYS A 281 11.01 14.68 13.64
C LYS A 281 10.88 15.95 14.48
N SER A 282 9.68 16.34 14.91
CA SER A 282 9.46 17.54 15.74
C SER A 282 10.09 17.42 17.14
N VAL A 283 10.12 16.22 17.71
CA VAL A 283 10.81 15.91 18.97
C VAL A 283 12.32 15.79 18.73
N LEU A 284 12.72 14.98 17.74
CA LEU A 284 14.13 14.72 17.45
C LEU A 284 14.91 15.98 17.05
N ASN A 285 14.26 16.95 16.42
CA ASN A 285 14.88 18.23 16.07
C ASN A 285 15.19 19.12 17.28
N GLN A 286 14.59 18.87 18.43
CA GLN A 286 14.83 19.63 19.67
C GLN A 286 15.97 19.03 20.51
N LEU A 287 16.38 17.78 20.23
CA LEU A 287 17.48 17.13 20.93
C LEU A 287 18.80 17.94 20.86
N PRO A 288 19.65 17.88 21.91
CA PRO A 288 21.01 18.39 21.84
C PRO A 288 21.79 17.82 20.65
N SER A 289 22.62 18.65 20.01
CA SER A 289 23.47 18.24 18.90
C SER A 289 24.69 17.46 19.40
N LYS A 290 24.47 16.21 19.83
CA LYS A 290 25.49 15.28 20.33
C LYS A 290 25.35 13.88 19.73
N THR A 291 26.35 13.05 19.97
CA THR A 291 26.29 11.60 19.71
C THR A 291 25.82 10.89 20.97
N TYR A 292 24.70 10.19 20.87
CA TYR A 292 24.20 9.34 21.94
C TYR A 292 24.93 8.00 21.91
N GLN A 293 25.38 7.55 23.07
CA GLN A 293 26.13 6.30 23.23
C GLN A 293 25.24 5.11 23.63
N ASN A 294 24.08 5.39 24.23
CA ASN A 294 23.12 4.40 24.69
C ASN A 294 21.69 4.95 24.59
N SER A 295 20.71 4.07 24.79
CA SER A 295 19.28 4.41 24.72
C SER A 295 18.80 5.22 25.92
N GLU A 296 19.39 5.05 27.10
CA GLU A 296 18.99 5.74 28.32
C GLU A 296 19.17 7.26 28.17
N ALA A 297 20.39 7.69 27.82
CA ALA A 297 20.68 9.11 27.62
C ALA A 297 19.85 9.74 26.48
N LEU A 298 19.47 8.96 25.48
CA LEU A 298 18.58 9.42 24.41
C LEU A 298 17.14 9.58 24.91
N LEU A 299 16.66 8.60 25.69
CA LEU A 299 15.29 8.62 26.20
C LEU A 299 15.08 9.74 27.22
N GLU A 300 16.06 9.99 28.10
CA GLU A 300 16.01 11.10 29.06
C GLU A 300 15.84 12.47 28.39
N ASP A 301 16.60 12.73 27.30
CA ASP A 301 16.47 13.98 26.57
C ASP A 301 15.15 14.06 25.79
N VAL A 302 14.63 12.93 25.30
CA VAL A 302 13.31 12.85 24.67
C VAL A 302 12.19 13.12 25.69
N GLU A 303 12.29 12.54 26.88
CA GLU A 303 11.30 12.70 27.96
C GLU A 303 11.16 14.16 28.37
N LYS A 304 12.27 14.87 28.60
CA LYS A 304 12.26 16.32 28.89
C LYS A 304 11.52 17.14 27.83
N ILE A 305 11.72 16.81 26.55
CA ILE A 305 11.04 17.50 25.45
C ILE A 305 9.54 17.18 25.44
N LEU A 306 9.16 15.94 25.76
CA LEU A 306 7.75 15.53 25.80
C LEU A 306 7.00 16.15 26.97
N ASP A 307 7.64 16.37 28.12
CA ASP A 307 7.05 17.04 29.28
C ASP A 307 6.68 18.51 29.00
N GLU A 308 7.31 19.13 28.00
CA GLU A 308 7.03 20.50 27.57
C GLU A 308 5.87 20.62 26.55
N LEU A 309 5.31 19.50 26.04
CA LEU A 309 4.35 19.46 24.91
C LEU A 309 2.88 19.23 25.29
#